data_AF-A0A960X2Y1-F1
#
_entry.id   AF-A0A960X2Y1-F1
#
_cell.length_a   1.000
_cell.length_b   1.000
_cell.length_c   1.000
_cell.angle_alpha   90.00
_cell.angle_beta   90.00
_cell.angle_gamma   90.00
#
_symmetry.space_group_name_H-M   'P 1'
#
loop_
_entity.id
_entity.type
_entity.pdbx_description
1 polymer ?
#
loop_
_entity_poly.entity_id
_entity_poly.type
_entity_poly.pdbx_seq_one_letter_code
_entity_poly.pdbx_strand_id
1 'polypeptide(L)'
;MNTARLLLRRLPLLLLAFVIENAAVAAGGVVPVAKPAELPVPEVQLSQAAVQSAFQILRQEYIRRDELTFDELNRAALQGLLDRLKSGANLIPLEISGTKKVDEKVVAEKLTPSIGLLRPHALTLGSAPVIEKHLAEFEIQGIRHLVLDLRYPGEPGDFDVAAAVVDLFVPEGQVLFKLKQIGQTSADLRLSTRPAAWSGSIVILADADTTNVGETIAAVLHHRKQALVVGALTQGATVRYETLPIDSQWALRFARAEMLLDDDTSLFTRGITPDLRVDLSAAAKHQMFAQTTSSVIDATVKEKARPRYNEAALVSGKNPELESYIRRSKGEDIENDQLPVRDTVLQRALDMIRGRDHFQEAKLDWKNNLAPGKRSSGSADTVIPKAVPVSGR
;
A
#
# COMPACT_ATOMS: atom_id res chain seq x y z
N MET A 1 -65.95 -38.62 36.53
CA MET A 1 -66.47 -37.67 37.54
C MET A 1 -65.72 -36.36 37.40
N ASN A 2 -66.47 -35.30 37.08
CA ASN A 2 -66.22 -33.86 37.22
C ASN A 2 -64.91 -33.25 36.68
N THR A 3 -64.88 -32.61 35.50
CA THR A 3 -65.41 -31.28 35.11
C THR A 3 -64.66 -30.07 35.70
N ALA A 4 -64.01 -29.27 34.83
CA ALA A 4 -64.18 -27.80 34.67
C ALA A 4 -62.99 -27.20 33.89
N ARG A 5 -63.20 -26.80 32.62
CA ARG A 5 -63.33 -25.41 32.10
C ARG A 5 -61.99 -24.77 31.70
N LEU A 6 -61.66 -24.68 30.40
CA LEU A 6 -62.15 -23.76 29.35
C LEU A 6 -61.45 -22.38 29.41
N LEU A 7 -60.62 -22.06 28.40
CA LEU A 7 -60.71 -20.80 27.65
C LEU A 7 -59.77 -20.79 26.42
N LEU A 8 -60.39 -20.87 25.24
CA LEU A 8 -59.91 -20.43 23.94
C LEU A 8 -59.63 -18.91 23.95
N ARG A 9 -58.61 -18.44 23.21
CA ARG A 9 -58.69 -17.18 22.45
C ARG A 9 -57.61 -17.06 21.34
N ARG A 10 -58.09 -17.22 20.09
CA ARG A 10 -57.86 -16.44 18.84
C ARG A 10 -56.46 -16.36 18.18
N LEU A 11 -56.42 -16.91 16.95
CA LEU A 11 -55.63 -16.55 15.75
C LEU A 11 -55.78 -15.05 15.35
N PRO A 12 -54.92 -14.43 14.49
CA PRO A 12 -54.66 -14.80 13.08
C PRO A 12 -53.16 -14.73 12.64
N LEU A 13 -52.68 -15.56 11.71
CA LEU A 13 -52.75 -15.48 10.23
C LEU A 13 -52.30 -14.12 9.63
N LEU A 14 -51.08 -14.05 9.07
CA LEU A 14 -50.88 -13.44 7.74
C LEU A 14 -49.57 -13.93 7.09
N LEU A 15 -49.77 -14.55 5.94
CA LEU A 15 -48.80 -14.93 4.91
C LEU A 15 -48.37 -13.66 4.14
N LEU A 16 -47.09 -13.50 3.80
CA LEU A 16 -46.70 -12.74 2.62
C LEU A 16 -45.52 -13.44 1.93
N ALA A 17 -45.85 -14.30 0.98
CA ALA A 17 -44.94 -14.72 -0.07
C ALA A 17 -45.02 -13.67 -1.19
N PHE A 18 -43.86 -13.19 -1.67
CA PHE A 18 -43.79 -12.52 -2.96
C PHE A 18 -42.73 -13.21 -3.81
N VAL A 19 -43.22 -13.85 -4.86
CA VAL A 19 -42.49 -14.44 -5.98
C VAL A 19 -42.17 -13.31 -6.96
N ILE A 20 -40.93 -13.20 -7.41
CA ILE A 20 -40.64 -12.78 -8.79
C ILE A 20 -39.60 -13.74 -9.38
N GLU A 21 -39.99 -14.26 -10.54
CA GLU A 21 -39.34 -15.24 -11.39
C GLU A 21 -38.17 -14.67 -12.23
N ASN A 22 -37.29 -15.59 -12.60
CA ASN A 22 -36.18 -15.56 -13.57
C ASN A 22 -36.29 -14.63 -14.79
N ALA A 23 -35.15 -14.05 -15.19
CA ALA A 23 -34.47 -14.35 -16.47
C ALA A 23 -33.21 -13.47 -16.69
N ALA A 24 -32.03 -14.08 -16.81
CA ALA A 24 -31.00 -13.76 -17.82
C ALA A 24 -29.72 -14.58 -17.58
N VAL A 25 -29.54 -15.57 -18.45
CA VAL A 25 -28.27 -16.27 -18.71
C VAL A 25 -27.36 -15.37 -19.56
N ALA A 26 -26.05 -15.43 -19.30
CA ALA A 26 -24.90 -15.14 -20.18
C ALA A 26 -23.97 -14.01 -19.71
N ALA A 27 -22.95 -14.38 -18.92
CA ALA A 27 -21.56 -13.97 -19.11
C ALA A 27 -20.68 -14.79 -18.16
N GLY A 28 -19.73 -15.56 -18.71
CA GLY A 28 -18.76 -16.33 -17.95
C GLY A 28 -17.80 -15.41 -17.20
N GLY A 29 -18.19 -15.01 -16.00
CA GLY A 29 -17.30 -14.50 -14.97
C GLY A 29 -17.15 -15.58 -13.91
N VAL A 30 -15.91 -15.96 -13.60
CA VAL A 30 -15.62 -16.70 -12.37
C VAL A 30 -16.07 -15.80 -11.22
N VAL A 31 -17.27 -16.06 -10.70
CA VAL A 31 -17.73 -15.44 -9.46
C VAL A 31 -16.73 -15.89 -8.40
N PRO A 32 -15.98 -14.99 -7.75
CA PRO A 32 -15.15 -15.39 -6.64
C PRO A 32 -16.09 -16.02 -5.63
N VAL A 33 -15.89 -17.31 -5.34
CA VAL A 33 -16.55 -17.97 -4.21
C VAL A 33 -16.19 -17.12 -3.01
N ALA A 34 -17.16 -16.34 -2.53
CA ALA A 34 -16.99 -15.53 -1.35
C ALA A 34 -16.56 -16.48 -0.24
N LYS A 35 -15.34 -16.29 0.27
CA LYS A 35 -14.88 -16.95 1.49
C LYS A 35 -16.01 -16.76 2.52
N PRO A 36 -16.53 -17.82 3.15
CA PRO A 36 -17.61 -17.67 4.13
C PRO A 36 -17.22 -16.54 5.06
N ALA A 37 -18.09 -15.53 5.18
CA ALA A 37 -17.87 -14.45 6.12
C ALA A 37 -17.71 -15.11 7.49
N GLU A 38 -16.47 -15.12 7.98
CA GLU A 38 -16.13 -15.64 9.29
C GLU A 38 -16.90 -14.73 10.26
N LEU A 39 -18.00 -15.25 10.81
CA LEU A 39 -18.77 -14.54 11.82
C LEU A 39 -17.78 -14.06 12.88
N PRO A 40 -17.84 -12.78 13.32
CA PRO A 40 -16.93 -12.31 14.35
C PRO A 40 -17.07 -13.25 15.54
N VAL A 41 -16.00 -13.98 15.86
CA VAL A 41 -15.95 -14.80 17.07
C VAL A 41 -16.24 -13.82 18.20
N PRO A 42 -17.32 -14.00 18.98
CA PRO A 42 -17.61 -13.09 20.08
C PRO A 42 -16.39 -13.06 20.98
N GLU A 43 -15.87 -11.86 21.26
CA GLU A 43 -14.80 -11.68 22.24
C GLU A 43 -15.26 -12.38 23.51
N VAL A 44 -14.60 -13.48 23.87
CA VAL A 44 -15.01 -14.28 25.02
C VAL A 44 -14.65 -13.46 26.26
N GLN A 45 -15.62 -12.69 26.76
CA GLN A 45 -15.48 -11.90 27.98
C GLN A 45 -15.61 -12.83 29.20
N LEU A 46 -14.55 -13.58 29.48
CA LEU A 46 -14.43 -14.34 30.73
C LEU A 46 -13.95 -13.42 31.85
N SER A 47 -14.55 -13.57 33.04
CA SER A 47 -13.98 -12.99 34.26
C SER A 47 -12.64 -13.67 34.59
N GLN A 48 -11.78 -13.00 35.36
CA GLN A 48 -10.52 -13.59 35.82
C GLN A 48 -10.73 -14.95 36.53
N ALA A 49 -11.80 -15.05 37.32
CA ALA A 49 -12.18 -16.30 37.99
C ALA A 49 -12.57 -17.39 36.97
N ALA A 50 -13.35 -17.05 35.95
CA ALA A 50 -13.73 -18.00 34.90
C ALA A 50 -12.53 -18.48 34.08
N VAL A 51 -11.56 -17.59 33.78
CA VAL A 51 -10.29 -17.97 33.14
C VAL A 51 -9.51 -18.95 34.00
N GLN A 52 -9.40 -18.68 35.31
CA GLN A 52 -8.72 -19.59 36.25
C GLN A 52 -9.43 -20.95 36.34
N SER A 53 -10.76 -20.96 36.42
CA SER A 53 -11.55 -22.19 36.41
C SER A 53 -11.37 -22.98 35.12
N ALA A 54 -11.33 -22.31 33.96
CA ALA A 54 -11.08 -22.96 32.68
C ALA A 54 -9.70 -23.64 32.66
N PHE A 55 -8.65 -22.97 33.11
CA PHE A 55 -7.33 -23.59 33.23
C PHE A 55 -7.31 -24.78 34.19
N GLN A 56 -8.02 -24.70 35.32
CA GLN A 56 -8.13 -25.81 36.27
C GLN A 56 -8.83 -27.03 35.65
N ILE A 57 -9.96 -26.82 34.98
CA ILE A 57 -10.71 -27.88 34.29
C ILE A 57 -9.82 -28.55 33.25
N LEU A 58 -9.14 -27.77 32.41
CA LEU A 58 -8.23 -28.32 31.39
C LEU A 58 -7.12 -29.15 32.01
N ARG A 59 -6.52 -28.71 33.13
CA ARG A 59 -5.45 -29.49 33.79
C ARG A 59 -5.93 -30.76 34.49
N GLN A 60 -7.20 -30.82 34.89
CA GLN A 60 -7.75 -32.00 35.58
C GLN A 60 -8.31 -33.03 34.59
N GLU A 61 -9.07 -32.55 33.61
CA GLU A 61 -9.96 -33.37 32.79
C GLU A 61 -9.49 -33.55 31.33
N TYR A 62 -8.51 -32.78 30.85
CA TYR A 62 -8.05 -32.91 29.46
C TYR A 62 -7.30 -34.23 29.23
N ILE A 63 -7.58 -34.88 28.09
CA ILE A 63 -7.03 -36.19 27.73
C ILE A 63 -5.49 -36.22 27.68
N ARG A 64 -4.84 -35.09 27.36
CA ARG A 64 -3.37 -34.91 27.37
C ARG A 64 -2.94 -33.88 28.42
N ARG A 65 -3.53 -33.91 29.61
CA ARG A 65 -3.23 -32.96 30.70
C ARG A 65 -1.76 -32.88 31.10
N ASP A 66 -0.99 -33.95 30.90
CA ASP A 66 0.44 -34.01 31.22
C ASP A 66 1.27 -33.05 30.35
N GLU A 67 0.72 -32.58 29.23
CA GLU A 67 1.32 -31.55 28.36
C GLU A 67 0.98 -30.13 28.80
N LEU A 68 0.01 -29.95 29.68
CA LEU A 68 -0.39 -28.65 30.23
C LEU A 68 0.41 -28.34 31.49
N THR A 69 1.74 -28.38 31.37
CA THR A 69 2.61 -28.02 32.49
C THR A 69 2.54 -26.51 32.77
N PHE A 70 3.00 -26.09 33.95
CA PHE A 70 3.06 -24.67 34.28
C PHE A 70 3.96 -23.89 33.32
N ASP A 71 5.02 -24.51 32.80
CA ASP A 71 5.92 -23.88 31.84
C ASP A 71 5.22 -23.64 30.48
N GLU A 72 4.59 -24.67 29.92
CA GLU A 72 3.82 -24.58 28.68
C GLU A 72 2.71 -23.52 28.77
N LEU A 73 2.02 -23.43 29.91
CA LEU A 73 1.00 -22.40 30.14
C LEU A 73 1.59 -20.99 30.15
N ASN A 74 2.73 -20.79 30.82
CA ASN A 74 3.38 -19.48 30.85
C ASN A 74 3.91 -19.07 29.47
N ARG A 75 4.48 -20.02 28.71
CA ARG A 75 4.91 -19.77 27.33
C ARG A 75 3.74 -19.45 26.42
N ALA A 76 2.64 -20.18 26.52
CA ALA A 76 1.41 -19.90 25.77
C ALA A 76 0.81 -18.55 26.15
N ALA A 77 0.82 -18.18 27.43
CA ALA A 77 0.36 -16.88 27.89
C ALA A 77 1.23 -15.72 27.36
N LEU A 78 2.57 -15.89 27.39
CA LEU A 78 3.49 -14.92 26.81
C LEU A 78 3.28 -14.79 25.30
N GLN A 79 3.18 -15.91 24.57
CA GLN A 79 2.92 -15.90 23.14
C GLN A 79 1.59 -15.19 22.81
N GLY A 80 0.51 -15.51 23.53
CA GLY A 80 -0.78 -14.85 23.36
C GLY A 80 -0.73 -13.35 23.67
N LEU A 81 0.09 -12.92 24.64
CA LEU A 81 0.32 -11.51 24.91
C LEU A 81 1.07 -10.82 23.75
N LEU A 82 2.14 -11.45 23.23
CA LEU A 82 2.89 -10.93 22.08
C LEU A 82 2.00 -10.83 20.84
N ASP A 83 1.19 -11.85 20.55
CA ASP A 83 0.24 -11.85 19.43
C ASP A 83 -0.78 -10.71 19.56
N ARG A 84 -1.26 -10.43 20.77
CA ARG A 84 -2.16 -9.31 21.05
C ARG A 84 -1.47 -7.95 20.88
N LEU A 85 -0.20 -7.85 21.24
CA LEU A 85 0.60 -6.62 21.10
C LEU A 85 1.03 -6.36 19.64
N LYS A 86 0.94 -7.36 18.76
CA LYS A 86 1.26 -7.25 17.31
C LYS A 86 2.67 -6.68 17.10
N SER A 87 2.79 -5.56 16.38
CA SER A 87 4.06 -4.86 16.17
C SER A 87 4.62 -4.24 17.45
N GLY A 88 3.83 -4.10 18.51
CA GLY A 88 4.24 -3.45 19.75
C GLY A 88 5.28 -4.21 20.58
N ALA A 89 5.35 -5.54 20.46
CA ALA A 89 6.38 -6.32 21.15
C ALA A 89 6.65 -7.65 20.44
N ASN A 90 7.92 -8.07 20.41
CA ASN A 90 8.32 -9.35 19.85
C ASN A 90 9.62 -9.86 20.47
N LEU A 91 9.82 -11.17 20.46
CA LEU A 91 11.09 -11.79 20.82
C LEU A 91 12.03 -11.75 19.61
N ILE A 92 13.29 -11.42 19.85
CA ILE A 92 14.36 -11.47 18.85
C ILE A 92 15.53 -12.32 19.38
N PRO A 93 16.14 -13.19 18.54
CA PRO A 93 17.36 -13.87 18.92
C PRO A 93 18.53 -12.89 19.07
N LEU A 94 19.35 -13.05 20.11
CA LEU A 94 20.51 -12.18 20.37
C LEU A 94 21.56 -12.26 19.25
N GLU A 95 21.69 -13.40 18.57
CA GLU A 95 22.58 -13.57 17.41
C GLU A 95 22.17 -12.68 16.22
N ILE A 96 20.89 -12.38 16.08
CA ILE A 96 20.34 -11.53 15.01
C ILE A 96 20.45 -10.04 15.37
N SER A 97 20.81 -9.71 16.62
CA SER A 97 21.09 -8.33 17.03
C SER A 97 22.40 -7.77 16.44
N GLY A 98 23.18 -8.59 15.71
CA GLY A 98 24.33 -8.12 14.95
C GLY A 98 23.91 -7.25 13.76
N THR A 99 24.57 -6.11 13.58
CA THR A 99 24.28 -5.16 12.49
C THR A 99 24.54 -5.81 11.13
N LYS A 100 23.51 -6.35 10.50
CA LYS A 100 23.57 -6.70 9.08
C LYS A 100 23.84 -5.40 8.32
N LYS A 101 24.95 -5.34 7.59
CA LYS A 101 25.31 -4.16 6.80
C LYS A 101 24.23 -3.95 5.75
N VAL A 102 23.43 -2.90 5.92
CA VAL A 102 22.34 -2.58 5.01
C VAL A 102 22.92 -1.86 3.81
N ASP A 103 22.46 -2.22 2.61
CA ASP A 103 22.84 -1.51 1.38
C ASP A 103 22.18 -0.13 1.37
N GLU A 104 22.98 0.93 1.54
CA GLU A 104 22.51 2.33 1.60
C GLU A 104 22.14 2.91 0.22
N LYS A 105 21.83 2.05 -0.75
CA LYS A 105 21.53 2.43 -2.11
C LYS A 105 20.17 3.14 -2.19
N VAL A 106 20.18 4.38 -2.67
CA VAL A 106 18.98 5.08 -3.13
C VAL A 106 18.90 4.97 -4.64
N VAL A 107 17.78 4.48 -5.16
CA VAL A 107 17.50 4.49 -6.60
C VAL A 107 16.84 5.81 -6.94
N ALA A 108 17.47 6.55 -7.84
CA ALA A 108 16.95 7.78 -8.39
C ALA A 108 16.80 7.63 -9.91
N GLU A 109 15.60 7.83 -10.44
CA GLU A 109 15.33 7.72 -11.88
C GLU A 109 14.39 8.83 -12.35
N LYS A 110 14.71 9.42 -13.50
CA LYS A 110 13.80 10.31 -14.22
C LYS A 110 12.84 9.48 -15.06
N LEU A 111 11.59 9.35 -14.60
CA LEU A 111 10.55 8.57 -15.28
C LEU A 111 9.95 9.32 -16.48
N THR A 112 9.82 10.64 -16.37
CA THR A 112 9.33 11.52 -17.45
C THR A 112 10.03 12.87 -17.39
N PRO A 113 9.85 13.78 -18.37
CA PRO A 113 10.41 15.12 -18.31
C PRO A 113 10.10 15.90 -17.03
N SER A 114 8.95 15.66 -16.38
CA SER A 114 8.50 16.38 -15.18
C SER A 114 8.41 15.52 -13.90
N ILE A 115 8.63 14.20 -13.97
CA ILE A 115 8.45 13.27 -12.85
C ILE A 115 9.75 12.50 -12.57
N GLY A 116 10.24 12.62 -11.33
CA GLY A 116 11.37 11.86 -10.80
C GLY A 116 10.90 10.86 -9.75
N LEU A 117 11.62 9.75 -9.62
CA LEU A 117 11.39 8.71 -8.64
C LEU A 117 12.59 8.61 -7.70
N LEU A 118 12.33 8.57 -6.40
CA LEU A 118 13.30 8.19 -5.36
C LEU A 118 12.81 6.95 -4.63
N ARG A 119 13.63 5.91 -4.56
CA ARG A 119 13.39 4.69 -3.81
C ARG A 119 14.62 4.37 -2.94
N PRO A 120 14.63 4.77 -1.66
CA PRO A 120 15.63 4.29 -0.72
C PRO A 120 15.41 2.79 -0.44
N HIS A 121 16.45 1.96 -0.61
CA HIS A 121 16.41 0.56 -0.14
C HIS A 121 16.59 0.46 1.38
N ALA A 122 17.16 1.50 1.98
CA ALA A 122 17.33 1.60 3.40
C ALA A 122 17.31 3.05 3.82
N LEU A 123 16.78 3.28 5.01
CA LEU A 123 16.77 4.58 5.65
C LEU A 123 17.76 4.53 6.81
N THR A 124 18.94 5.07 6.57
CA THR A 124 20.00 5.27 7.57
C THR A 124 20.28 6.77 7.69
N LEU A 125 21.10 7.17 8.67
CA LEU A 125 21.49 8.58 8.80
C LEU A 125 22.19 9.12 7.53
N GLY A 126 22.85 8.25 6.75
CA GLY A 126 23.48 8.60 5.48
C GLY A 126 22.50 8.81 4.32
N SER A 127 21.24 8.39 4.44
CA SER A 127 20.26 8.49 3.36
C SER A 127 19.87 9.93 3.05
N ALA A 128 19.77 10.82 4.05
CA ALA A 128 19.28 12.19 3.84
C ALA A 128 20.19 13.02 2.89
N PRO A 129 21.52 13.05 3.05
CA PRO A 129 22.40 13.72 2.09
C PRO A 129 22.34 13.13 0.67
N VAL A 130 22.16 11.82 0.54
CA VAL A 130 22.04 11.15 -0.78
C VAL A 130 20.73 11.54 -1.46
N ILE A 131 19.63 11.55 -0.70
CA ILE A 131 18.32 12.00 -1.18
C ILE A 131 18.41 13.46 -1.61
N GLU A 132 18.99 14.34 -0.79
CA GLU A 132 19.17 15.76 -1.09
C GLU A 132 19.92 16.01 -2.40
N LYS A 133 21.01 15.27 -2.62
CA LYS A 133 21.76 15.34 -3.87
C LYS A 133 20.87 15.01 -5.07
N HIS A 134 20.07 13.96 -5.00
CA HIS A 134 19.18 13.60 -6.10
C HIS A 134 18.01 14.59 -6.27
N LEU A 135 17.53 15.21 -5.19
CA LEU A 135 16.53 16.29 -5.27
C LEU A 135 17.10 17.49 -6.04
N ALA A 136 18.35 17.89 -5.76
CA ALA A 136 19.03 18.96 -6.49
C ALA A 136 19.25 18.59 -7.98
N GLU A 137 19.63 17.35 -8.27
CA GLU A 137 19.75 16.85 -9.66
C GLU A 137 18.39 16.91 -10.40
N PHE A 138 17.31 16.55 -9.72
CA PHE A 138 15.95 16.63 -10.26
C PHE A 138 15.51 18.07 -10.53
N GLU A 139 15.85 19.01 -9.65
CA GLU A 139 15.58 20.43 -9.85
C GLU A 139 16.29 20.97 -11.10
N ILE A 140 17.59 20.66 -11.26
CA ILE A 140 18.37 21.02 -12.47
C ILE A 140 17.76 20.43 -13.74
N GLN A 141 17.18 19.23 -13.65
CA GLN A 141 16.53 18.54 -14.77
C GLN A 141 15.09 18.99 -15.05
N GLY A 142 14.57 19.99 -14.31
CA GLY A 142 13.23 20.54 -14.47
C GLY A 142 12.11 19.61 -13.97
N ILE A 143 12.42 18.67 -13.08
CA ILE A 143 11.41 17.80 -12.46
C ILE A 143 10.55 18.62 -11.50
N ARG A 144 9.23 18.43 -11.57
CA ARG A 144 8.24 19.16 -10.76
C ARG A 144 7.47 18.25 -9.79
N HIS A 145 7.49 16.95 -10.05
CA HIS A 145 6.79 15.94 -9.26
C HIS A 145 7.77 14.85 -8.83
N LEU A 146 7.74 14.56 -7.54
CA LEU A 146 8.51 13.50 -6.91
C LEU A 146 7.59 12.35 -6.57
N VAL A 147 7.94 11.14 -7.04
CA VAL A 147 7.44 9.90 -6.48
C VAL A 147 8.44 9.41 -5.45
N LEU A 148 8.05 9.33 -4.19
CA LEU A 148 8.86 8.80 -3.10
C LEU A 148 8.36 7.39 -2.76
N ASP A 149 9.09 6.37 -3.18
CA ASP A 149 8.69 4.97 -3.01
C ASP A 149 9.29 4.38 -1.74
N LEU A 150 8.44 4.22 -0.72
CA LEU A 150 8.80 3.74 0.62
C LEU A 150 8.35 2.28 0.84
N ARG A 151 8.00 1.54 -0.22
CA ARG A 151 7.54 0.13 -0.17
C ARG A 151 8.66 -0.89 0.02
N TYR A 152 9.84 -0.44 0.41
CA TYR A 152 10.96 -1.30 0.72
C TYR A 152 10.94 -1.66 2.22
N PRO A 153 11.18 -2.93 2.60
CA PRO A 153 11.17 -3.34 4.00
C PRO A 153 12.07 -2.48 4.88
N GLY A 154 11.47 -1.78 5.83
CA GLY A 154 12.20 -0.99 6.83
C GLY A 154 12.61 -1.85 8.03
N GLU A 155 13.87 -1.75 8.43
CA GLU A 155 14.29 -2.14 9.78
C GLU A 155 13.77 -1.10 10.79
N PRO A 156 13.48 -1.48 12.05
CA PRO A 156 13.29 -0.51 13.10
C PRO A 156 14.51 0.41 13.16
N GLY A 157 14.28 1.69 12.92
CA GLY A 157 15.34 2.66 12.77
C GLY A 157 15.26 3.75 13.82
N ASP A 158 16.27 4.61 13.82
CA ASP A 158 16.23 5.81 14.64
C ASP A 158 15.32 6.86 14.00
N PHE A 159 14.51 7.51 14.84
CA PHE A 159 13.70 8.65 14.43
C PHE A 159 14.56 9.87 14.06
N ASP A 160 15.84 9.90 14.42
CA ASP A 160 16.81 10.85 13.87
C ASP A 160 16.90 10.75 12.34
N VAL A 161 16.81 9.54 11.80
CA VAL A 161 16.77 9.32 10.34
C VAL A 161 15.49 9.88 9.73
N ALA A 162 14.34 9.61 10.37
CA ALA A 162 13.06 10.14 9.91
C ALA A 162 13.07 11.67 9.91
N ALA A 163 13.58 12.29 10.98
CA ALA A 163 13.72 13.73 11.09
C ALA A 163 14.61 14.29 9.97
N ALA A 164 15.79 13.72 9.74
CA ALA A 164 16.73 14.19 8.71
C ALA A 164 16.15 14.14 7.29
N VAL A 165 15.36 13.10 6.98
CA VAL A 165 14.70 12.97 5.66
C VAL A 165 13.50 13.91 5.55
N VAL A 166 12.65 14.01 6.57
CA VAL A 166 11.49 14.93 6.55
C VAL A 166 11.94 16.39 6.46
N ASP A 167 13.06 16.74 7.09
CA ASP A 167 13.67 18.09 7.06
C ASP A 167 14.02 18.55 5.63
N LEU A 168 14.11 17.64 4.66
CA LEU A 168 14.29 17.98 3.24
C LEU A 168 13.02 18.57 2.59
N PHE A 169 11.86 18.38 3.20
CA PHE A 169 10.56 18.69 2.60
C PHE A 169 9.73 19.69 3.42
N VAL A 170 10.10 19.90 4.69
CA VAL A 170 9.38 20.76 5.62
C VAL A 170 10.11 22.10 5.77
N PRO A 171 9.41 23.24 5.77
CA PRO A 171 10.07 24.53 5.98
C PRO A 171 10.70 24.65 7.38
N GLU A 172 11.82 25.38 7.42
CA GLU A 172 12.61 25.64 8.63
C GLU A 172 11.76 26.11 9.82
N GLY A 173 12.07 25.60 11.02
CA GLY A 173 11.43 25.98 12.27
C GLY A 173 10.07 25.34 12.53
N GLN A 174 9.51 24.59 11.57
CA GLN A 174 8.24 23.88 11.78
C GLN A 174 8.45 22.55 12.50
N VAL A 175 7.43 22.13 13.25
CA VAL A 175 7.41 20.82 13.90
C VAL A 175 7.33 19.72 12.84
N LEU A 176 8.24 18.75 12.94
CA LEU A 176 8.21 17.53 12.14
C LEU A 176 7.28 16.51 12.80
N PHE A 177 7.59 16.15 14.05
CA PHE A 177 6.83 15.22 14.88
C PHE A 177 7.31 15.29 16.33
N LYS A 178 6.62 14.61 17.24
CA LYS A 178 6.96 14.50 18.65
C LYS A 178 7.22 13.04 19.00
N LEU A 179 8.15 12.78 19.91
CA LEU A 179 8.35 11.47 20.51
C LEU A 179 7.95 11.52 21.97
N LYS A 180 6.90 10.79 22.33
CA LYS A 180 6.34 10.77 23.67
C LYS A 180 6.52 9.40 24.30
N GLN A 181 7.32 9.35 25.36
CA GLN A 181 7.45 8.14 26.18
C GLN A 181 6.24 8.02 27.12
N ILE A 182 5.69 6.82 27.20
CA ILE A 182 4.57 6.55 28.11
C ILE A 182 5.04 6.78 29.55
N GLY A 183 4.26 7.55 30.33
CA GLY A 183 4.55 7.89 31.72
C GLY A 183 5.49 9.09 31.91
N GLN A 184 5.95 9.73 30.83
CA GLN A 184 6.68 11.00 30.89
C GLN A 184 5.78 12.17 30.50
N THR A 185 5.93 13.30 31.19
CA THR A 185 5.13 14.52 30.91
C THR A 185 5.65 15.27 29.69
N SER A 186 6.97 15.27 29.46
CA SER A 186 7.59 15.91 28.30
C SER A 186 7.59 14.98 27.08
N ALA A 187 7.49 15.58 25.90
CA ALA A 187 7.78 14.93 24.63
C ALA A 187 9.06 15.54 24.05
N ASP A 188 9.84 14.74 23.32
CA ASP A 188 10.96 15.21 22.52
C ASP A 188 10.42 15.76 21.19
N LEU A 189 10.57 17.07 20.96
CA LEU A 189 10.08 17.73 19.76
C LEU A 189 11.16 17.70 18.68
N ARG A 190 10.81 17.20 17.49
CA ARG A 190 11.67 17.29 16.31
C ARG A 190 11.21 18.46 15.45
N LEU A 191 12.13 19.39 15.21
CA LEU A 191 11.89 20.59 14.41
C LEU A 191 12.70 20.51 13.11
N SER A 192 12.18 21.12 12.06
CA SER A 192 12.96 21.37 10.86
C SER A 192 14.05 22.40 11.17
N THR A 193 15.28 22.12 10.72
CA THR A 193 16.47 22.90 11.07
C THR A 193 17.09 23.65 9.90
N ARG A 194 16.50 23.52 8.70
CA ARG A 194 17.00 24.11 7.47
C ARG A 194 15.88 24.40 6.47
N PRO A 195 16.14 25.18 5.42
CA PRO A 195 15.20 25.35 4.32
C PRO A 195 14.91 24.01 3.61
N ALA A 196 13.66 23.82 3.19
CA ALA A 196 13.27 22.64 2.43
C ALA A 196 14.05 22.56 1.11
N ALA A 197 14.61 21.38 0.84
CA ALA A 197 15.35 21.05 -0.39
C ALA A 197 14.41 20.74 -1.58
N TRP A 198 13.12 20.52 -1.33
CA TRP A 198 12.14 20.23 -2.38
C TRP A 198 10.83 20.97 -2.15
N SER A 199 10.32 21.59 -3.22
CA SER A 199 9.05 22.35 -3.22
C SER A 199 8.01 21.82 -4.22
N GLY A 200 8.38 20.81 -5.01
CA GLY A 200 7.50 20.19 -5.99
C GLY A 200 6.41 19.31 -5.36
N SER A 201 5.52 18.79 -6.20
CA SER A 201 4.45 17.88 -5.72
C SER A 201 5.04 16.54 -5.30
N ILE A 202 4.54 15.93 -4.22
CA ILE A 202 5.02 14.63 -3.74
C ILE A 202 3.90 13.59 -3.81
N VAL A 203 4.20 12.41 -4.35
CA VAL A 203 3.36 11.22 -4.22
C VAL A 203 4.18 10.13 -3.55
N ILE A 204 3.70 9.60 -2.44
CA ILE A 204 4.35 8.56 -1.66
C ILE A 204 3.73 7.22 -2.02
N LEU A 205 4.57 6.23 -2.33
CA LEU A 205 4.12 4.85 -2.47
C LEU A 205 4.37 4.13 -1.16
N ALA A 206 3.33 3.54 -0.58
CA ALA A 206 3.40 2.86 0.71
C ALA A 206 2.59 1.55 0.70
N ASP A 207 3.04 0.59 1.49
CA ASP A 207 2.33 -0.67 1.73
C ASP A 207 2.68 -1.25 3.11
N ALA A 208 2.33 -2.52 3.34
CA ALA A 208 2.56 -3.19 4.62
C ALA A 208 4.06 -3.30 5.01
N ASP A 209 4.99 -3.18 4.05
CA ASP A 209 6.44 -3.19 4.33
C ASP A 209 6.97 -1.78 4.60
N THR A 210 6.17 -0.74 4.40
CA THR A 210 6.46 0.63 4.84
C THR A 210 6.24 0.70 6.35
N THR A 211 7.33 0.58 7.10
CA THR A 211 7.31 0.52 8.57
C THR A 211 8.15 1.64 9.19
N ASN A 212 7.89 1.91 10.47
CA ASN A 212 8.75 2.72 11.36
C ASN A 212 9.23 4.06 10.75
N VAL A 213 10.49 4.17 10.32
CA VAL A 213 11.06 5.39 9.74
C VAL A 213 10.34 5.81 8.45
N GLY A 214 10.13 4.87 7.52
CA GLY A 214 9.43 5.14 6.25
C GLY A 214 7.98 5.54 6.50
N GLU A 215 7.32 4.88 7.44
CA GLU A 215 5.96 5.21 7.85
C GLU A 215 5.89 6.60 8.50
N THR A 216 6.90 6.98 9.31
CA THR A 216 6.97 8.31 9.91
C THR A 216 7.14 9.40 8.85
N ILE A 217 8.00 9.18 7.85
CA ILE A 217 8.17 10.11 6.72
C ILE A 217 6.84 10.28 5.97
N ALA A 218 6.17 9.17 5.64
CA ALA A 218 4.88 9.19 4.98
C ALA A 218 3.82 9.93 5.80
N ALA A 219 3.74 9.63 7.10
CA ALA A 219 2.78 10.21 8.03
C ALA A 219 2.90 11.73 8.11
N VAL A 220 4.11 12.24 8.29
CA VAL A 220 4.34 13.69 8.45
C VAL A 220 4.01 14.43 7.16
N LEU A 221 4.48 13.95 6.01
CA LEU A 221 4.22 14.60 4.72
C LEU A 221 2.74 14.53 4.32
N HIS A 222 2.06 13.43 4.62
CA HIS A 222 0.62 13.26 4.41
C HIS A 222 -0.20 14.18 5.32
N HIS A 223 0.09 14.19 6.63
CA HIS A 223 -0.60 15.03 7.60
C HIS A 223 -0.53 16.52 7.22
N ARG A 224 0.66 16.95 6.77
CA ARG A 224 0.93 18.32 6.33
C ARG A 224 0.33 18.66 4.95
N LYS A 225 -0.37 17.72 4.32
CA LYS A 225 -0.95 17.84 2.97
C LYS A 225 0.09 18.19 1.90
N GLN A 226 1.35 17.81 2.12
CA GLN A 226 2.45 18.00 1.17
C GLN A 226 2.56 16.80 0.21
N ALA A 227 2.04 15.64 0.61
CA ALA A 227 2.06 14.43 -0.20
C ALA A 227 0.71 13.71 -0.23
N LEU A 228 0.44 13.01 -1.33
CA LEU A 228 -0.60 11.97 -1.42
C LEU A 228 0.02 10.59 -1.24
N VAL A 229 -0.67 9.67 -0.57
CA VAL A 229 -0.22 8.29 -0.35
C VAL A 229 -0.99 7.33 -1.26
N VAL A 230 -0.27 6.52 -2.02
CA VAL A 230 -0.84 5.54 -2.97
C VAL A 230 -0.31 4.14 -2.62
N GLY A 231 -1.19 3.13 -2.63
CA GLY A 231 -0.81 1.74 -2.38
C GLY A 231 -1.72 1.06 -1.37
N ALA A 232 -1.15 0.48 -0.32
CA ALA A 232 -1.89 -0.28 0.69
C ALA A 232 -1.71 0.30 2.10
N LEU A 233 -2.54 -0.16 3.04
CA LEU A 233 -2.43 0.19 4.46
C LEU A 233 -1.05 -0.21 5.01
N THR A 234 -0.38 0.72 5.69
CA THR A 234 0.92 0.46 6.36
C THR A 234 0.75 -0.25 7.70
N GLN A 235 1.85 -0.69 8.30
CA GLN A 235 1.82 -1.57 9.48
C GLN A 235 1.33 -0.89 10.78
N GLY A 236 1.50 0.43 10.92
CA GLY A 236 1.26 1.14 12.18
C GLY A 236 2.38 0.94 13.18
N ALA A 237 3.63 0.92 12.73
CA ALA A 237 4.83 0.68 13.56
C ALA A 237 5.56 1.98 13.93
N THR A 238 4.83 3.08 14.12
CA THR A 238 5.35 4.42 14.43
C THR A 238 5.73 4.60 15.91
N VAL A 239 6.61 3.72 16.40
CA VAL A 239 7.07 3.70 17.80
C VAL A 239 8.58 3.54 17.87
N ARG A 240 9.19 4.10 18.91
CA ARG A 240 10.58 3.81 19.27
C ARG A 240 10.60 2.55 20.11
N TYR A 241 11.32 1.55 19.62
CA TYR A 241 11.52 0.29 20.33
C TYR A 241 12.68 0.39 21.32
N GLU A 242 12.54 -0.35 22.41
CA GLU A 242 13.63 -0.69 23.31
C GLU A 242 13.82 -2.21 23.26
N THR A 243 15.07 -2.66 23.32
CA THR A 243 15.44 -4.07 23.28
C THR A 243 16.20 -4.42 24.54
N LEU A 244 15.69 -5.35 25.34
CA LEU A 244 16.32 -5.82 26.56
C LEU A 244 16.57 -7.33 26.50
N PRO A 245 17.77 -7.82 26.83
CA PRO A 245 18.04 -9.27 26.91
C PRO A 245 17.18 -9.90 28.02
N ILE A 246 16.57 -11.04 27.72
CA ILE A 246 15.80 -11.84 28.69
C ILE A 246 16.68 -12.98 29.21
N ASP A 247 17.43 -13.61 28.33
CA ASP A 247 18.37 -14.69 28.65
C ASP A 247 19.58 -14.67 27.68
N SER A 248 20.34 -15.77 27.61
CA SER A 248 21.52 -15.90 26.75
C SER A 248 21.19 -16.05 25.25
N GLN A 249 19.93 -16.28 24.88
CA GLN A 249 19.51 -16.54 23.50
C GLN A 249 18.52 -15.48 22.98
N TRP A 250 17.71 -14.89 23.85
CA TRP A 250 16.58 -14.06 23.49
C TRP A 250 16.63 -12.67 24.12
N ALA A 251 16.14 -11.68 23.36
CA ALA A 251 15.81 -10.36 23.85
C ALA A 251 14.33 -10.04 23.58
N LEU A 252 13.72 -9.26 24.47
CA LEU A 252 12.41 -8.68 24.28
C LEU A 252 12.58 -7.31 23.63
N ARG A 253 12.04 -7.16 22.43
CA ARG A 253 11.89 -5.84 21.79
C ARG A 253 10.46 -5.36 22.02
N PHE A 254 10.28 -4.14 22.52
CA PHE A 254 8.95 -3.59 22.82
C PHE A 254 8.89 -2.08 22.59
N ALA A 255 7.71 -1.58 22.27
CA ALA A 255 7.44 -0.17 22.04
C ALA A 255 7.57 0.61 23.36
N ARG A 256 8.46 1.61 23.39
CA ARG A 256 8.74 2.43 24.57
C ARG A 256 8.19 3.84 24.46
N ALA A 257 8.23 4.41 23.26
CA ALA A 257 7.70 5.75 22.98
C ALA A 257 6.93 5.75 21.66
N GLU A 258 5.91 6.59 21.59
CA GLU A 258 5.12 6.80 20.39
C GLU A 258 5.60 8.02 19.62
N MET A 259 5.62 7.90 18.30
CA MET A 259 5.68 9.06 17.42
C MET A 259 4.28 9.63 17.26
N LEU A 260 4.16 10.92 17.60
CA LEU A 260 2.94 11.69 17.46
C LEU A 260 3.15 12.76 16.39
N LEU A 261 2.10 13.02 15.63
CA LEU A 261 2.03 14.19 14.75
C LEU A 261 2.00 15.49 15.59
N ASP A 262 2.13 16.63 14.93
CA ASP A 262 2.12 17.95 15.58
C ASP A 262 0.81 18.23 16.33
N ASP A 263 -0.31 17.65 15.88
CA ASP A 263 -1.63 17.65 16.51
C ASP A 263 -1.84 16.58 17.60
N ASP A 264 -0.77 15.90 18.03
CA ASP A 264 -0.78 14.79 19.00
C ASP A 264 -1.46 13.50 18.51
N THR A 265 -1.77 13.37 17.22
CA THR A 265 -2.30 12.13 16.64
C THR A 265 -1.24 11.01 16.62
N SER A 266 -1.58 9.85 17.19
CA SER A 266 -0.75 8.63 17.14
C SER A 266 -1.17 7.71 15.99
N LEU A 267 -0.22 7.19 15.22
CA LEU A 267 -0.49 6.21 14.15
C LEU A 267 -0.15 4.77 14.57
N PHE A 268 0.30 4.57 15.80
CA PHE A 268 0.66 3.26 16.30
C PHE A 268 -0.54 2.32 16.27
N THR A 269 -0.35 1.09 15.79
CA THR A 269 -1.37 0.04 15.53
C THR A 269 -2.43 0.35 14.46
N ARG A 270 -2.53 1.60 14.00
CA ARG A 270 -3.49 2.02 12.97
C ARG A 270 -2.89 2.05 11.57
N GLY A 271 -1.67 2.55 11.48
CA GLY A 271 -1.00 2.82 10.21
C GLY A 271 -1.62 3.97 9.42
N ILE A 272 -1.14 4.13 8.20
CA ILE A 272 -1.54 5.17 7.24
C ILE A 272 -2.49 4.52 6.24
N THR A 273 -3.71 5.04 6.17
CA THR A 273 -4.65 4.66 5.10
C THR A 273 -4.27 5.43 3.83
N PRO A 274 -4.02 4.75 2.70
CA PRO A 274 -3.66 5.44 1.46
C PRO A 274 -4.84 6.25 0.92
N ASP A 275 -4.56 7.43 0.35
CA ASP A 275 -5.56 8.25 -0.35
C ASP A 275 -6.10 7.53 -1.59
N LEU A 276 -5.23 6.77 -2.25
CA LEU A 276 -5.61 5.88 -3.35
C LEU A 276 -5.15 4.46 -3.08
N ARG A 277 -6.11 3.60 -2.72
CA ARG A 277 -5.84 2.18 -2.52
C ARG A 277 -5.56 1.48 -3.85
N VAL A 278 -4.39 0.87 -3.95
CA VAL A 278 -3.97 0.01 -5.06
C VAL A 278 -3.26 -1.20 -4.47
N ASP A 279 -3.84 -2.38 -4.66
CA ASP A 279 -3.25 -3.62 -4.15
C ASP A 279 -2.19 -4.16 -5.14
N LEU A 280 -1.03 -4.53 -4.61
CA LEU A 280 0.04 -5.22 -5.32
C LEU A 280 0.43 -6.44 -4.49
N SER A 281 0.44 -7.62 -5.12
CA SER A 281 0.82 -8.84 -4.40
C SER A 281 2.29 -8.78 -3.96
N ALA A 282 2.58 -9.27 -2.74
CA ALA A 282 3.96 -9.33 -2.22
C ALA A 282 4.88 -10.11 -3.16
N ALA A 283 4.40 -11.21 -3.76
CA ALA A 283 5.16 -12.00 -4.73
C ALA A 283 5.56 -11.17 -5.97
N ALA A 284 4.61 -10.43 -6.56
CA ALA A 284 4.89 -9.54 -7.68
C ALA A 284 5.88 -8.44 -7.30
N LYS A 285 5.71 -7.83 -6.12
CA LYS A 285 6.63 -6.81 -5.60
C LYS A 285 8.05 -7.35 -5.46
N HIS A 286 8.23 -8.48 -4.77
CA HIS A 286 9.54 -9.10 -4.58
C HIS A 286 10.22 -9.45 -5.90
N GLN A 287 9.45 -10.00 -6.86
CA GLN A 287 9.97 -10.30 -8.19
C GLN A 287 10.47 -9.04 -8.92
N MET A 288 9.71 -7.93 -8.87
CA MET A 288 10.13 -6.68 -9.48
C MET A 288 11.33 -6.05 -8.79
N PHE A 289 11.33 -5.99 -7.46
CA PHE A 289 12.35 -5.29 -6.68
C PHE A 289 13.70 -6.02 -6.78
N ALA A 290 13.69 -7.35 -6.90
CA ALA A 290 14.90 -8.13 -7.19
C ALA A 290 15.48 -7.85 -8.59
N GLN A 291 14.63 -7.55 -9.58
CA GLN A 291 15.05 -7.29 -10.97
C GLN A 291 15.48 -5.82 -11.19
N THR A 292 14.84 -4.87 -10.51
CA THR A 292 15.10 -3.42 -10.68
C THR A 292 16.40 -2.94 -10.02
N THR A 293 17.12 -3.78 -9.29
CA THR A 293 18.49 -3.43 -8.86
C THR A 293 19.45 -3.28 -10.06
N SER A 294 19.10 -3.85 -11.23
CA SER A 294 19.89 -3.85 -12.47
C SER A 294 19.16 -3.31 -13.72
N SER A 295 17.82 -3.17 -13.72
CA SER A 295 17.02 -2.71 -14.87
C SER A 295 16.32 -1.36 -14.64
N VAL A 296 16.16 -0.58 -15.72
CA VAL A 296 15.43 0.70 -15.77
C VAL A 296 13.97 0.51 -15.30
N ILE A 297 13.53 1.27 -14.30
CA ILE A 297 12.18 1.20 -13.71
C ILE A 297 11.12 1.53 -14.75
N ASP A 298 11.43 2.37 -15.73
CA ASP A 298 10.56 2.66 -16.88
C ASP A 298 9.99 1.41 -17.58
N ALA A 299 10.72 0.30 -17.59
CA ALA A 299 10.30 -0.97 -18.21
C ALA A 299 9.17 -1.68 -17.44
N THR A 300 9.01 -1.44 -16.13
CA THR A 300 7.93 -2.04 -15.32
C THR A 300 6.65 -1.22 -15.36
N VAL A 301 6.72 0.01 -15.87
CA VAL A 301 5.61 0.97 -15.89
C VAL A 301 5.01 1.14 -17.29
N LYS A 302 5.83 1.11 -18.35
CA LYS A 302 5.34 1.26 -19.72
C LYS A 302 4.87 -0.05 -20.31
N GLU A 303 3.69 -0.03 -20.91
CA GLU A 303 3.24 -1.12 -21.75
C GLU A 303 4.05 -1.17 -23.04
N LYS A 304 4.82 -2.25 -23.23
CA LYS A 304 5.39 -2.57 -24.54
C LYS A 304 4.22 -2.88 -25.48
N ALA A 305 3.98 -2.00 -26.44
CA ALA A 305 2.94 -2.21 -27.43
C ALA A 305 3.15 -3.58 -28.12
N ARG A 306 2.10 -4.39 -28.18
CA ARG A 306 2.16 -5.65 -28.91
C ARG A 306 2.49 -5.35 -30.37
N PRO A 307 3.45 -6.06 -30.99
CA PRO A 307 3.72 -5.91 -32.41
C PRO A 307 2.44 -6.19 -33.21
N ARG A 308 1.95 -5.18 -33.92
CA ARG A 308 0.80 -5.28 -34.82
C ARG A 308 1.30 -5.28 -36.26
N TYR A 309 0.50 -5.85 -37.17
CA TYR A 309 0.78 -5.75 -38.59
C TYR A 309 0.72 -4.28 -39.04
N ASN A 310 1.83 -3.76 -39.56
CA ASN A 310 1.96 -2.38 -40.04
C ASN A 310 2.82 -2.34 -41.33
N GLU A 311 3.05 -1.14 -41.89
CA GLU A 311 3.80 -0.96 -43.13
C GLU A 311 5.23 -1.54 -43.06
N ALA A 312 5.90 -1.45 -41.90
CA ALA A 312 7.20 -2.06 -41.70
C ALA A 312 7.15 -3.60 -41.72
N ALA A 313 6.09 -4.19 -41.15
CA ALA A 313 5.84 -5.63 -41.22
C ALA A 313 5.56 -6.09 -42.67
N LEU A 314 4.80 -5.30 -43.43
CA LEU A 314 4.53 -5.55 -44.85
C LEU A 314 5.81 -5.54 -45.69
N VAL A 315 6.67 -4.52 -45.53
CA VAL A 315 7.93 -4.38 -46.28
C VAL A 315 8.92 -5.51 -45.94
N SER A 316 8.97 -5.93 -44.68
CA SER A 316 9.83 -7.04 -44.25
C SER A 316 9.28 -8.44 -44.60
N GLY A 317 8.06 -8.51 -45.15
CA GLY A 317 7.39 -9.78 -45.47
C GLY A 317 7.01 -10.62 -44.25
N LYS A 318 7.08 -10.05 -43.04
CA LYS A 318 6.77 -10.74 -41.78
C LYS A 318 5.40 -10.32 -41.28
N ASN A 319 4.63 -11.25 -40.73
CA ASN A 319 3.39 -10.91 -40.03
C ASN A 319 3.50 -11.34 -38.57
N PRO A 320 3.78 -10.41 -37.63
CA PRO A 320 4.03 -10.75 -36.24
C PRO A 320 2.80 -11.35 -35.53
N GLU A 321 1.58 -11.06 -35.99
CA GLU A 321 0.34 -11.63 -35.44
C GLU A 321 0.13 -13.07 -35.91
N LEU A 322 0.43 -13.34 -37.19
CA LEU A 322 0.40 -14.69 -37.75
C LEU A 322 1.52 -15.58 -37.18
N GLU A 323 2.74 -15.04 -37.04
CA GLU A 323 3.87 -15.77 -36.45
C GLU A 323 3.60 -16.15 -35.00
N SER A 324 3.04 -15.24 -34.19
CA SER A 324 2.67 -15.53 -32.80
C SER A 324 1.55 -16.57 -32.70
N TYR A 325 0.56 -16.53 -33.59
CA TYR A 325 -0.48 -17.57 -33.69
C TYR A 325 0.11 -18.94 -34.05
N ILE A 326 1.00 -19.01 -35.03
CA ILE A 326 1.65 -20.26 -35.46
C ILE A 326 2.47 -20.87 -34.30
N ARG A 327 3.23 -20.06 -33.57
CA ARG A 327 4.03 -20.53 -32.42
C ARG A 327 3.15 -21.08 -31.30
N ARG A 328 2.05 -20.39 -30.96
CA ARG A 328 1.06 -20.92 -30.01
C ARG A 328 0.44 -22.23 -30.46
N SER A 329 0.13 -22.37 -31.76
CA SER A 329 -0.43 -23.62 -32.32
C SER A 329 0.54 -24.82 -32.20
N LYS A 330 1.85 -24.55 -32.08
CA LYS A 330 2.90 -25.54 -31.84
C LYS A 330 3.19 -25.78 -30.36
N GLY A 331 2.47 -25.12 -29.45
CA GLY A 331 2.73 -25.19 -28.01
C GLY A 331 4.01 -24.46 -27.56
N GLU A 332 4.55 -23.56 -28.39
CA GLU A 332 5.71 -22.75 -28.01
C GLU A 332 5.27 -21.53 -27.20
N ASP A 333 5.98 -21.24 -26.11
CA ASP A 333 5.84 -20.00 -25.38
C ASP A 333 6.31 -18.81 -26.25
N ILE A 334 5.45 -17.81 -26.38
CA ILE A 334 5.83 -16.52 -26.97
C ILE A 334 6.19 -15.52 -25.86
N GLU A 335 7.14 -14.63 -26.14
CA GLU A 335 7.65 -13.59 -25.23
C GLU A 335 6.52 -12.73 -24.61
N ASN A 336 5.36 -12.62 -25.28
CA ASN A 336 4.19 -11.84 -24.85
C ASN A 336 3.10 -12.65 -24.11
N ASP A 337 3.22 -13.98 -23.96
CA ASP A 337 2.19 -14.80 -23.29
C ASP A 337 2.33 -14.75 -21.75
N GLN A 338 3.53 -14.48 -21.24
CA GLN A 338 3.72 -14.08 -19.85
C GLN A 338 3.51 -12.56 -19.74
N LEU A 339 2.48 -12.14 -19.01
CA LEU A 339 2.34 -10.71 -18.69
C LEU A 339 3.57 -10.29 -17.86
N PRO A 340 4.33 -9.26 -18.30
CA PRO A 340 5.43 -8.78 -17.50
C PRO A 340 4.89 -8.33 -16.14
N VAL A 341 5.68 -8.54 -15.09
CA VAL A 341 5.30 -8.05 -13.76
C VAL A 341 5.31 -6.53 -13.80
N ARG A 342 4.14 -5.93 -13.57
CA ARG A 342 3.94 -4.47 -13.63
C ARG A 342 3.80 -3.89 -12.24
N ASP A 343 4.39 -2.72 -12.05
CA ASP A 343 4.20 -1.96 -10.83
C ASP A 343 2.92 -1.12 -10.96
N THR A 344 1.78 -1.75 -10.66
CA THR A 344 0.46 -1.12 -10.77
C THR A 344 0.31 0.11 -9.86
N VAL A 345 0.98 0.12 -8.72
CA VAL A 345 0.95 1.23 -7.76
C VAL A 345 1.72 2.43 -8.33
N LEU A 346 2.94 2.21 -8.82
CA LEU A 346 3.73 3.26 -9.47
C LEU A 346 3.02 3.77 -10.74
N GLN A 347 2.49 2.86 -11.57
CA GLN A 347 1.72 3.23 -12.75
C GLN A 347 0.54 4.15 -12.38
N ARG A 348 -0.21 3.79 -11.34
CA ARG A 348 -1.37 4.59 -10.91
C ARG A 348 -0.97 5.95 -10.36
N ALA A 349 0.16 6.04 -9.66
CA ALA A 349 0.72 7.31 -9.23
C ALA A 349 1.11 8.21 -10.43
N LEU A 350 1.73 7.64 -11.46
CA LEU A 350 2.04 8.38 -12.69
C LEU A 350 0.78 8.85 -13.43
N ASP A 351 -0.23 7.98 -13.54
CA ASP A 351 -1.52 8.32 -14.16
C ASP A 351 -2.20 9.48 -13.42
N MET A 352 -2.13 9.49 -12.08
CA MET A 352 -2.68 10.56 -11.25
C MET A 352 -1.97 11.90 -11.49
N ILE A 353 -0.63 11.89 -11.52
CA ILE A 353 0.17 13.10 -11.77
C ILE A 353 -0.10 13.62 -13.19
N ARG A 354 -0.01 12.76 -14.20
CA ARG A 354 -0.26 13.13 -15.61
C ARG A 354 -1.68 13.60 -15.84
N GLY A 355 -2.65 12.93 -15.21
CA GLY A 355 -4.05 13.34 -15.26
C GLY A 355 -4.24 14.74 -14.71
N ARG A 356 -3.68 15.04 -13.52
CA ARG A 356 -3.71 16.39 -12.95
C ARG A 356 -3.12 17.43 -13.89
N ASP A 357 -1.91 17.21 -14.39
CA ASP A 357 -1.24 18.15 -15.29
C ASP A 357 -2.08 18.38 -16.56
N HIS A 358 -2.58 17.30 -17.16
CA HIS A 358 -3.45 17.38 -18.32
C HIS A 358 -4.73 18.16 -18.05
N PHE A 359 -5.41 17.92 -16.93
CA PHE A 359 -6.63 18.64 -16.56
C PHE A 359 -6.37 20.13 -16.29
N GLN A 360 -5.22 20.47 -15.70
CA GLN A 360 -4.81 21.86 -15.46
C GLN A 360 -4.50 22.58 -16.77
N GLU A 361 -3.81 21.91 -17.71
CA GLU A 361 -3.44 22.47 -19.01
C GLU A 361 -4.64 22.61 -19.96
N ALA A 362 -5.54 21.63 -19.96
CA ALA A 362 -6.67 21.58 -20.90
C ALA A 362 -7.76 22.62 -20.61
N LYS A 363 -7.71 23.32 -19.46
CA LYS A 363 -8.65 24.38 -19.04
C LYS A 363 -10.12 24.01 -19.32
N LEU A 364 -10.48 22.77 -19.01
CA LEU A 364 -11.74 22.20 -19.44
C LEU A 364 -12.92 22.84 -18.70
N ASP A 365 -13.88 23.36 -19.45
CA ASP A 365 -15.05 24.03 -18.94
C ASP A 365 -16.32 23.20 -19.20
N TRP A 366 -16.53 22.19 -18.36
CA TRP A 366 -17.69 21.30 -18.48
C TRP A 366 -19.02 22.05 -18.31
N LYS A 367 -19.07 23.05 -17.42
CA LYS A 367 -20.33 23.72 -17.10
C LYS A 367 -20.79 24.60 -18.25
N ASN A 368 -19.89 25.36 -18.88
CA ASN A 368 -20.28 26.22 -20.00
C ASN A 368 -20.48 25.46 -21.31
N ASN A 369 -19.82 24.32 -21.51
CA ASN A 369 -19.98 23.50 -22.71
C ASN A 369 -21.23 22.61 -22.68
N LEU A 370 -21.87 22.43 -21.52
CA LEU A 370 -23.13 21.69 -21.37
C LEU A 370 -24.37 22.60 -21.39
N ALA A 371 -24.19 23.93 -21.45
CA ALA A 371 -25.31 24.86 -21.53
C ALA A 371 -26.06 24.69 -22.88
N PRO A 372 -27.37 24.39 -22.87
CA PRO A 372 -28.16 24.29 -24.09
C PRO A 372 -28.22 25.67 -24.76
N GLY A 373 -27.50 25.82 -25.87
CA GLY A 373 -27.41 27.09 -26.62
C GLY A 373 -26.00 27.47 -27.06
N LYS A 374 -24.95 26.81 -26.55
CA LYS A 374 -23.53 27.02 -26.96
C LYS A 374 -22.92 25.87 -27.77
N ARG A 375 -23.75 25.07 -28.47
CA ARG A 375 -23.22 24.40 -29.66
C ARG A 375 -22.91 25.51 -30.64
N SER A 376 -21.63 25.80 -30.84
CA SER A 376 -21.21 26.72 -31.88
C SER A 376 -21.94 26.33 -33.17
N SER A 377 -22.69 27.26 -33.74
CA SER A 377 -23.05 27.23 -35.15
C SER A 377 -21.80 27.47 -36.00
N GLY A 378 -20.69 26.81 -35.67
CA GLY A 378 -19.60 26.64 -36.61
C GLY A 378 -20.15 25.70 -37.66
N SER A 379 -20.43 26.23 -38.85
CA SER A 379 -20.56 25.40 -40.04
C SER A 379 -19.33 24.49 -40.08
N ALA A 380 -19.54 23.23 -39.71
CA ALA A 380 -18.66 22.18 -40.17
C ALA A 380 -18.92 22.06 -41.68
N ASP A 381 -18.39 23.00 -42.45
CA ASP A 381 -17.93 22.73 -43.80
C ASP A 381 -16.69 21.84 -43.68
N THR A 382 -16.87 20.66 -43.09
CA THR A 382 -16.04 19.51 -43.44
C THR A 382 -16.45 19.17 -44.85
N VAL A 383 -15.81 19.83 -45.82
CA VAL A 383 -15.67 19.31 -47.16
C VAL A 383 -14.98 17.95 -46.99
N ILE A 384 -15.78 16.89 -46.91
CA ILE A 384 -15.29 15.53 -47.10
C ILE A 384 -14.75 15.54 -48.52
N PRO A 385 -13.43 15.43 -48.75
CA PRO A 385 -12.93 15.36 -50.11
C PRO A 385 -13.59 14.14 -50.78
N LYS A 386 -14.34 14.39 -51.86
CA LYS A 386 -14.89 13.32 -52.69
C LYS A 386 -13.70 12.46 -53.16
N ALA A 387 -13.80 11.16 -52.94
CA ALA A 387 -12.82 10.20 -53.44
C ALA A 387 -12.64 10.40 -54.95
N VAL A 388 -11.41 10.71 -55.36
CA VAL A 388 -11.04 10.76 -56.77
C VAL A 388 -10.81 9.32 -57.22
N PRO A 389 -11.55 8.80 -58.21
CA PRO A 389 -11.27 7.48 -58.74
C PRO A 389 -9.90 7.49 -59.41
N VAL A 390 -9.05 6.55 -59.01
CA VAL A 390 -7.77 6.29 -59.68
C VAL A 390 -8.10 5.77 -61.08
N SER A 391 -7.95 6.62 -62.09
CA SER A 391 -7.93 6.18 -63.49
C SER A 391 -6.63 5.43 -63.71
N GLY A 392 -6.75 4.15 -64.04
CA GLY A 392 -5.62 3.26 -64.23
C GLY A 392 -4.64 3.70 -65.31
N ARG A 393 -3.40 3.24 -65.14
CA ARG A 393 -2.54 2.75 -66.21
C ARG A 393 -1.86 1.47 -65.75
#